data_AF-A0A6C0EXJ9-F1
#
_entry.id   AF-A0A6C0EXJ9-F1
#
_cell.length_a   1.000
_cell.length_b   1.000
_cell.length_c   1.000
_cell.angle_alpha   90.00
_cell.angle_beta   90.00
_cell.angle_gamma   90.00
#
_symmetry.space_group_name_H-M   'P 1'
#
loop_
_entity.id
_entity.type
_entity.pdbx_description
1 polymer ?
#
loop_
_entity_poly.entity_id
_entity_poly.type
_entity_poly.pdbx_seq_one_letter_code
_entity_poly.pdbx_strand_id
1 'polypeptide(L)'
;MYRIGLLQKGMPASEIVSRRKTVFYCICIVVRASLIVTVYHWRNARLVQALVLLGALVGLMNFWNRSGGTQWWSKKFQFLMSFIIAVLVILTYFGVVKSWTIPAAMLVSLLGGILQSFIVGFC
;
A
#
# COMPACT_ATOMS: atom_id res chain seq x y z
N MET A 1 -0.45 -37.62 3.41
CA MET A 1 -0.94 -36.58 4.34
C MET A 1 -0.43 -35.24 3.86
N TYR A 2 -1.22 -34.48 3.10
CA TYR A 2 -0.75 -33.24 2.47
C TYR A 2 -0.77 -32.08 3.48
N ARG A 3 0.43 -31.68 3.93
CA ARG A 3 0.67 -30.40 4.62
C ARG A 3 0.74 -29.29 3.56
N ILE A 4 -0.41 -28.82 3.08
CA ILE A 4 -0.48 -27.58 2.31
C ILE A 4 -1.21 -26.55 3.17
N GLY A 5 -0.45 -25.60 3.70
CA GLY A 5 -0.93 -24.28 4.08
C GLY A 5 -1.77 -24.16 5.35
N LEU A 6 -1.13 -23.73 6.45
CA LEU A 6 -1.61 -22.82 7.52
C LEU A 6 -3.01 -22.99 8.17
N LEU A 7 -3.84 -23.93 7.75
CA LEU A 7 -5.21 -24.14 8.21
C LEU A 7 -5.34 -25.57 8.75
N GLN A 8 -5.14 -25.73 10.05
CA GLN A 8 -5.52 -26.94 10.76
C GLN A 8 -7.04 -27.14 10.73
N LYS A 9 -7.44 -28.38 10.44
CA LYS A 9 -8.83 -28.84 10.48
C LYS A 9 -9.32 -28.74 11.93
N GLY A 10 -10.31 -27.88 12.21
CA GLY A 10 -10.89 -27.70 13.55
C GLY A 10 -10.68 -26.32 14.20
N MET A 11 -10.04 -25.35 13.53
CA MET A 11 -9.92 -23.99 14.07
C MET A 11 -11.27 -23.24 14.09
N PRO A 12 -11.54 -22.43 15.14
CA PRO A 12 -12.72 -21.56 15.18
C PRO A 12 -12.67 -20.53 14.04
N ALA A 13 -13.82 -20.16 13.50
CA ALA A 13 -13.94 -19.28 12.34
C ALA A 13 -13.24 -17.92 12.54
N SER A 14 -13.20 -17.42 13.78
CA SER A 14 -12.51 -16.19 14.16
C SER A 14 -10.99 -16.25 13.96
N GLU A 15 -10.35 -17.37 14.29
CA GLU A 15 -8.90 -17.57 14.10
C GLU A 15 -8.52 -17.71 12.63
N ILE A 16 -9.37 -18.38 11.83
CA ILE A 16 -9.17 -18.50 10.38
C ILE A 16 -9.20 -17.12 9.72
N VAL A 17 -10.16 -16.27 10.11
CA VAL A 17 -10.27 -14.90 9.60
C VAL A 17 -9.09 -14.05 10.04
N SER A 18 -8.62 -14.19 11.29
CA SER A 18 -7.45 -13.45 11.79
C SER A 18 -6.17 -13.82 11.02
N ARG A 19 -5.86 -15.12 10.89
CA ARG A 19 -4.68 -15.59 10.14
C ARG A 19 -4.68 -15.15 8.68
N ARG A 20 -5.84 -15.21 8.01
CA ARG A 20 -5.98 -14.73 6.62
C ARG A 20 -5.69 -13.23 6.50
N LYS A 21 -6.15 -12.43 7.46
CA LYS A 21 -5.85 -10.98 7.49
C LYS A 21 -4.35 -10.74 7.66
N THR A 22 -3.69 -11.41 8.61
CA THR A 22 -2.24 -11.26 8.84
C THR A 22 -1.42 -11.62 7.60
N VAL A 23 -1.73 -12.74 6.94
CA VAL A 23 -1.05 -13.14 5.69
C VAL A 23 -1.25 -12.10 4.60
N PHE A 24 -2.48 -11.58 4.43
CA PHE A 24 -2.79 -10.55 3.46
C PHE A 24 -1.97 -9.26 3.71
N TYR A 25 -1.92 -8.78 4.96
CA TYR A 25 -1.13 -7.60 5.33
C TYR A 25 0.37 -7.81 5.14
N CYS A 26 0.90 -8.98 5.52
CA CYS A 26 2.30 -9.32 5.33
C CYS A 26 2.69 -9.27 3.84
N ILE A 27 1.89 -9.90 2.97
CA ILE A 27 2.11 -9.85 1.53
C ILE A 27 2.02 -8.41 1.02
N CYS A 28 1.05 -7.61 1.47
CA CYS A 28 0.94 -6.20 1.08
C CYS A 28 2.19 -5.38 1.45
N ILE A 29 2.76 -5.59 2.63
CA ILE A 29 3.99 -4.91 3.07
C ILE A 29 5.16 -5.30 2.16
N VAL A 30 5.35 -6.60 1.89
CA VAL A 30 6.42 -7.11 1.04
C VAL A 30 6.30 -6.56 -0.39
N VAL A 31 5.10 -6.62 -0.98
CA VAL A 31 4.86 -6.11 -2.34
C VAL A 31 5.10 -4.59 -2.39
N ARG A 32 4.63 -3.80 -1.41
CA ARG A 32 4.90 -2.36 -1.36
C ARG A 32 6.38 -2.05 -1.22
N ALA A 33 7.11 -2.78 -0.38
CA ALA A 33 8.56 -2.62 -0.23
C ALA A 33 9.28 -2.91 -1.56
N SER A 34 8.93 -3.98 -2.26
CA SER A 34 9.51 -4.28 -3.58
C SER A 34 9.22 -3.18 -4.62
N LEU A 35 8.00 -2.63 -4.63
CA LEU A 35 7.63 -1.53 -5.52
C LEU A 35 8.45 -0.27 -5.24
N ILE A 36 8.69 0.06 -3.97
CA ILE A 36 9.51 1.22 -3.58
C ILE A 36 10.93 1.07 -4.12
N VAL A 37 11.53 -0.12 -3.97
CA VAL A 37 12.89 -0.40 -4.48
C VAL A 37 12.94 -0.25 -6.00
N THR A 38 11.97 -0.83 -6.72
CA THR A 38 11.88 -0.68 -8.17
C THR A 38 11.74 0.78 -8.59
N VAL A 39 10.84 1.54 -7.96
CA VAL A 39 10.65 2.97 -8.23
C VAL A 39 11.91 3.75 -7.88
N TYR A 40 12.63 3.41 -6.81
CA TYR A 40 13.87 4.10 -6.43
C TYR A 40 14.97 3.96 -7.49
N HIS A 41 15.17 2.75 -8.02
CA HIS A 41 16.17 2.49 -9.06
C HIS A 41 15.75 3.06 -10.42
N TRP A 42 14.46 3.03 -10.76
CA TRP A 42 13.96 3.43 -12.07
C TRP A 42 13.24 4.79 -12.06
N ARG A 43 13.47 5.62 -11.03
CA ARG A 43 12.79 6.91 -10.80
C ARG A 43 12.88 7.92 -11.95
N ASN A 44 13.93 7.81 -12.76
CA ASN A 44 14.17 8.71 -13.90
C ASN A 44 13.43 8.26 -15.17
N ALA A 45 12.95 7.02 -15.23
CA ALA A 45 12.21 6.52 -16.38
C ALA A 45 10.79 7.08 -16.37
N ARG A 46 10.40 7.77 -17.45
CA ARG A 46 9.04 8.33 -17.62
C ARG A 46 7.95 7.27 -17.51
N LEU A 47 8.23 6.06 -17.98
CA LEU A 47 7.31 4.92 -17.89
C LEU A 47 6.99 4.57 -16.44
N VAL A 48 7.98 4.58 -15.54
CA VAL A 48 7.77 4.30 -14.11
C VAL A 48 6.98 5.41 -13.44
N GLN A 49 7.25 6.68 -13.78
CA GLN A 49 6.46 7.81 -13.29
C GLN A 49 4.98 7.68 -13.72
N ALA A 50 4.72 7.33 -14.98
CA ALA A 50 3.36 7.11 -15.48
C ALA A 50 2.66 5.94 -14.76
N LEU A 51 3.36 4.82 -14.53
CA LEU A 51 2.81 3.67 -13.77
C LEU A 51 2.49 4.04 -12.32
N VAL A 52 3.36 4.82 -11.65
CA VAL A 52 3.11 5.30 -10.29
C VAL A 52 1.90 6.23 -10.27
N LEU A 53 1.76 7.12 -11.26
CA LEU A 53 0.59 7.99 -11.39
C LEU A 53 -0.71 7.19 -11.59
N LEU A 54 -0.70 6.19 -12.49
CA LEU A 54 -1.85 5.30 -12.70
C LEU A 54 -2.23 4.58 -11.40
N GLY A 55 -1.25 4.04 -10.67
CA GLY A 55 -1.50 3.40 -9.37
C GLY A 55 -2.10 4.36 -8.33
N ALA A 56 -1.63 5.61 -8.30
CA ALA A 56 -2.16 6.66 -7.43
C ALA A 56 -3.62 7.02 -7.79
N LEU A 57 -3.92 7.17 -9.08
CA LEU A 57 -5.28 7.44 -9.58
C LEU A 57 -6.25 6.31 -9.26
N VAL A 58 -5.85 5.05 -9.43
CA VAL A 58 -6.65 3.88 -9.03
C VAL A 58 -6.94 3.92 -7.52
N GLY A 59 -5.96 4.31 -6.71
CA GLY A 59 -6.15 4.53 -5.27
C GLY A 59 -7.22 5.59 -4.95
N LEU A 60 -7.21 6.70 -5.68
CA LEU A 60 -8.21 7.76 -5.56
C LEU A 60 -9.61 7.30 -6.01
N MET A 61 -9.72 6.61 -7.15
CA MET A 61 -11.00 6.10 -7.67
C MET A 61 -11.64 5.05 -6.76
N ASN A 62 -10.83 4.18 -6.16
CA ASN A 62 -11.33 3.14 -5.25
C ASN A 62 -11.92 3.74 -3.94
N PHE A 63 -11.50 4.94 -3.55
CA PHE A 63 -12.09 5.65 -2.43
C PHE A 63 -13.53 6.13 -2.74
N TRP A 64 -13.77 6.61 -3.96
CA TRP A 64 -15.07 7.12 -4.40
C TRP A 64 -16.19 6.05 -4.32
N ASN A 65 -15.86 4.79 -4.61
CA ASN A 65 -16.86 3.72 -4.72
C ASN A 65 -17.17 2.93 -3.43
N ARG A 66 -16.44 3.13 -2.32
CA ARG A 66 -16.56 2.29 -1.11
C ARG A 66 -16.66 3.10 0.19
N SER A 67 -17.78 3.81 0.35
CA SER A 67 -18.14 4.58 1.57
C SER A 67 -18.70 3.74 2.75
N GLY A 68 -18.84 2.41 2.60
CA GLY A 68 -19.32 1.53 3.69
C GLY A 68 -18.23 0.63 4.26
N GLY A 69 -17.81 0.84 5.51
CA GLY A 69 -16.96 -0.09 6.26
C GLY A 69 -16.18 0.53 7.43
N THR A 70 -16.01 -0.21 8.52
CA THR A 70 -15.41 0.19 9.82
C THR A 70 -13.90 0.53 9.80
N GLN A 71 -13.27 0.53 8.62
CA GLN A 71 -11.84 0.82 8.42
C GLN A 71 -11.58 2.30 8.06
N TRP A 72 -12.28 3.21 8.73
CA TRP A 72 -12.32 4.65 8.42
C TRP A 72 -10.93 5.31 8.37
N TRP A 73 -10.03 4.92 9.29
CA TRP A 73 -8.69 5.50 9.38
C TRP A 73 -7.75 5.03 8.24
N SER A 74 -7.77 3.74 7.89
CA SER A 74 -6.92 3.18 6.82
C SER A 74 -7.21 3.76 5.44
N LYS A 75 -8.50 3.92 5.13
CA LYS A 75 -8.95 4.42 3.82
C LYS A 75 -8.58 5.89 3.63
N LYS A 76 -8.73 6.71 4.66
CA LYS A 76 -8.36 8.13 4.64
C LYS A 76 -6.84 8.32 4.50
N PHE A 77 -6.06 7.53 5.25
CA PHE A 77 -4.60 7.56 5.13
C PHE A 77 -4.13 7.12 3.74
N GLN A 78 -4.72 6.05 3.20
CA GLN A 78 -4.41 5.60 1.84
C GLN A 78 -4.77 6.65 0.79
N PHE A 79 -5.93 7.30 0.91
CA PHE A 79 -6.34 8.39 0.03
C PHE A 79 -5.36 9.57 0.08
N LEU A 80 -5.01 10.02 1.28
CA LEU A 80 -4.06 11.11 1.49
C LEU A 80 -2.70 10.78 0.86
N MET A 81 -2.17 9.58 1.08
CA MET A 81 -0.90 9.16 0.49
C MET A 81 -0.98 9.00 -1.03
N SER A 82 -2.07 8.46 -1.57
CA SER A 82 -2.30 8.39 -3.02
C SER A 82 -2.35 9.79 -3.65
N PHE A 83 -3.01 10.74 -3.00
CA PHE A 83 -3.05 12.13 -3.44
C PHE A 83 -1.66 12.78 -3.42
N ILE A 84 -0.93 12.65 -2.31
CA ILE A 84 0.44 13.19 -2.17
C ILE A 84 1.36 12.60 -3.24
N ILE A 85 1.30 11.28 -3.48
CA ILE A 85 2.10 10.61 -4.51
C ILE A 85 1.74 11.10 -5.91
N ALA A 86 0.45 11.26 -6.23
CA ALA A 86 0.02 11.78 -7.53
C ALA A 86 0.57 13.21 -7.77
N VAL A 87 0.44 14.10 -6.78
CA VAL A 87 0.97 15.47 -6.86
C VAL A 87 2.49 15.45 -7.03
N LEU A 88 3.21 14.63 -6.25
CA LEU A 88 4.67 14.52 -6.35
C LEU A 88 5.14 14.02 -7.72
N VAL A 89 4.42 13.07 -8.32
CA VAL A 89 4.74 12.61 -9.68
C VAL A 89 4.55 13.72 -10.70
N ILE A 90 3.46 14.49 -10.62
CA ILE A 90 3.20 15.64 -11.50
C ILE A 90 4.30 16.70 -11.33
N LEU A 91 4.65 17.07 -10.10
CA LEU A 91 5.70 18.06 -9.83
C LEU A 91 7.09 17.58 -10.28
N THR A 92 7.36 16.27 -10.19
CA THR A 92 8.59 15.67 -10.72
C THR A 92 8.62 15.72 -12.25
N TYR A 93 7.47 15.51 -12.91
CA TYR A 93 7.35 15.60 -14.36
C TYR A 93 7.65 17.01 -14.88
N PHE A 94 7.20 18.05 -14.17
CA PHE A 94 7.52 19.45 -14.47
C PHE A 94 8.91 19.90 -14.01
N GLY A 95 9.71 19.02 -13.39
CA GLY A 95 11.05 19.34 -12.90
C GLY A 95 11.09 20.27 -11.69
N VAL A 96 9.95 20.56 -11.05
CA VAL A 96 9.86 21.41 -9.86
C VAL A 96 10.46 20.72 -8.64
N VAL A 97 10.34 19.39 -8.58
CA VAL A 97 10.80 18.56 -7.46
C VAL A 97 11.72 17.46 -7.97
N LYS A 98 12.76 17.13 -7.21
CA LYS A 98 13.70 16.05 -7.55
C LYS A 98 13.00 14.68 -7.49
N SER A 99 13.31 13.79 -8.43
CA SER A 99 12.66 12.47 -8.57
C SER A 99 12.84 11.49 -7.39
N TRP A 100 13.70 11.81 -6.41
CA TRP A 100 13.87 11.00 -5.20
C TRP A 100 12.72 11.18 -4.19
N THR A 101 11.88 12.21 -4.34
CA THR A 101 10.76 12.47 -3.43
C THR A 101 9.62 11.47 -3.60
N ILE A 102 9.44 10.90 -4.81
CA ILE A 102 8.44 9.86 -5.08
C ILE A 102 8.69 8.61 -4.21
N PRO A 103 9.87 7.94 -4.27
CA PRO A 103 10.12 6.78 -3.43
C PRO A 103 10.14 7.13 -1.93
N ALA A 104 10.57 8.35 -1.55
CA ALA A 104 10.50 8.80 -0.16
C ALA A 104 9.05 8.87 0.36
N ALA A 105 8.13 9.44 -0.41
CA ALA A 105 6.71 9.47 -0.06
C ALA A 105 6.09 8.08 -0.01
N MET A 106 6.47 7.18 -0.92
CA MET A 106 6.03 5.79 -0.87
C MET A 106 6.56 5.06 0.37
N LEU A 107 7.78 5.35 0.82
CA LEU A 107 8.35 4.81 2.05
C LEU A 107 7.62 5.32 3.30
N VAL A 108 7.27 6.59 3.36
CA VAL A 108 6.41 7.15 4.42
C VAL A 108 5.04 6.45 4.44
N SER A 109 4.48 6.15 3.26
CA SER A 109 3.21 5.42 3.14
C SER A 109 3.32 3.99 3.68
N LEU A 110 4.45 3.33 3.42
CA LEU A 110 4.73 2.00 3.96
C LEU A 110 4.87 2.04 5.49
N LEU A 111 5.66 2.96 6.04
CA LEU A 111 5.85 3.10 7.48
C LEU A 111 4.53 3.42 8.20
N GLY A 112 3.73 4.34 7.66
CA GLY A 112 2.41 4.65 8.21
C GLY A 112 1.46 3.44 8.16
N GLY A 113 1.51 2.65 7.08
CA GLY A 113 0.75 1.40 6.97
C GLY A 113 1.19 0.31 7.95
N ILE A 114 2.50 0.19 8.20
CA ILE A 114 3.07 -0.72 9.21
C ILE A 114 2.64 -0.29 10.61
N LEU A 115 2.83 0.98 10.97
CA LEU A 115 2.41 1.54 12.26
C LEU A 115 0.91 1.34 12.49
N GLN A 116 0.08 1.55 11.47
CA GLN A 116 -1.34 1.27 11.55
C GLN A 116 -1.62 -0.20 11.87
N SER A 117 -0.89 -1.12 11.22
CA SER A 117 -1.09 -2.56 11.41
C SER A 117 -0.79 -2.98 12.86
N PHE A 118 0.17 -2.33 13.51
CA PHE A 118 0.48 -2.51 14.93
C PHE A 118 -0.53 -1.80 15.86
N ILE A 119 -0.91 -0.55 15.58
CA ILE A 119 -1.81 0.25 16.45
C ILE A 119 -3.24 -0.32 16.47
N VAL A 120 -3.71 -0.87 15.35
CA VAL A 120 -5.05 -1.47 15.26
C VAL A 120 -5.05 -2.93 15.74
N GLY A 121 -3.91 -3.47 16.18
CA GLY A 121 -3.82 -4.81 16.78
C GLY A 121 -4.04 -5.96 15.80
N PHE A 122 -3.60 -5.81 14.54
CA PHE A 122 -3.66 -6.88 13.53
C PHE A 122 -2.34 -7.67 13.39
N CYS A 123 -1.31 -7.26 14.15
CA CYS A 123 -0.13 -8.04 14.51
C CYS A 123 -0.07 -8.20 16.02
#